data_AF-A0A519MCD1-F1
#
_entry.id   AF-A0A519MCD1-F1
#
_cell.length_a   1.000
_cell.length_b   1.000
_cell.length_c   1.000
_cell.angle_alpha   90.00
_cell.angle_beta   90.00
_cell.angle_gamma   90.00
#
_symmetry.space_group_name_H-M   'P 1'
#
loop_
_entity.id
_entity.type
_entity.pdbx_description
1 polymer ?
#
loop_
_entity_poly.entity_id
_entity_poly.type
_entity_poly.pdbx_seq_one_letter_code
_entity_poly.pdbx_strand_id
1 'polypeptide(L)'
;MANPTFLDKLSTEIISKYGNRLRDVIIVLPNKRAKIFLIEALKRQLTGTTFAPEIISIEDFIQDVAGIRSIDAIELVFEFYTIYLEITPKEKQQPFEAFANWAKTLLQDFNEIDRYLLNPAHVLSYLKDIEDIKHWSLDLENRTTMIENYLEFWKLLPLYYESLYTHLQNKGTGYQGLIYREAVNNIGHFSNSFSKHKLLFAGFNALNAAEEKIIQHLLSVEQAEIYWDIDETFLNDPYHDAGLFIRRFKKEWREYTTQPFQWIVNDFSEPKNINIIGTPKTVGQAKIAGQLLEQLQAEGHSLDKTALVLGEENMLIPILYNLPKNVGGLNITMGYSSRNNPAQILIQKLFKLHTNALNRNEKSYTLYYKEVLDILTHPLVEPYADAKRLVQVINQNNITFFSLSKLFEIHGEPSAFFRLLFDRWDVDAGAILNRLSEIILALKSFLSTDDSEDKITKAFLYSIFNVINKLI
;
A
#
# COMPACT_ATOMS: atom_id res chain seq x y z
N MET A 1 -5.35 -13.03 35.79
CA MET A 1 -4.36 -13.28 34.71
C MET A 1 -5.05 -12.94 33.40
N ALA A 2 -4.35 -12.27 32.47
CA ALA A 2 -4.92 -11.99 31.16
C ALA A 2 -5.24 -13.30 30.41
N ASN A 3 -6.37 -13.37 29.72
CA ASN A 3 -6.65 -14.48 28.81
C ASN A 3 -5.54 -14.55 27.74
N PRO A 4 -5.02 -15.74 27.43
CA PRO A 4 -3.95 -15.91 26.44
C PRO A 4 -4.47 -15.52 25.05
N THR A 5 -3.71 -14.70 24.33
CA THR A 5 -4.04 -14.31 22.96
C THR A 5 -3.88 -15.49 22.00
N PHE A 6 -4.41 -15.38 20.77
CA PHE A 6 -4.18 -16.38 19.71
C PHE A 6 -2.69 -16.69 19.51
N LEU A 7 -1.85 -15.66 19.45
CA LEU A 7 -0.40 -15.84 19.28
C LEU A 7 0.26 -16.47 20.51
N ASP A 8 -0.24 -16.19 21.72
CA ASP A 8 0.25 -16.88 22.92
C ASP A 8 -0.11 -18.38 22.86
N LYS A 9 -1.36 -18.72 22.52
CA LYS A 9 -1.79 -20.13 22.33
C LYS A 9 -0.96 -20.84 21.26
N LEU A 10 -0.74 -20.19 20.13
CA LEU A 10 0.09 -20.70 19.03
C LEU A 10 1.53 -20.94 19.46
N SER A 11 2.14 -19.98 20.16
CA SER A 11 3.50 -20.16 20.66
C SER A 11 3.63 -21.33 21.64
N THR A 12 2.63 -21.53 22.52
CA THR A 12 2.59 -22.68 23.43
C THR A 12 2.51 -24.00 22.67
N GLU A 13 1.63 -24.09 21.67
CA GLU A 13 1.45 -25.29 20.84
C GLU A 13 2.75 -25.64 20.09
N ILE A 14 3.37 -24.64 19.47
CA ILE A 14 4.61 -24.83 18.69
C ILE A 14 5.75 -25.28 19.60
N ILE A 15 5.92 -24.68 20.77
CA ILE A 15 6.96 -25.08 21.72
C ILE A 15 6.69 -26.50 22.24
N SER A 16 5.45 -26.82 22.57
CA SER A 16 5.04 -28.15 23.03
C SER A 16 5.36 -29.24 21.99
N LYS A 17 5.02 -28.99 20.73
CA LYS A 17 5.12 -29.98 19.64
C LYS A 17 6.54 -30.13 19.09
N TYR A 18 7.26 -29.02 18.92
CA TYR A 18 8.56 -29.02 18.25
C TYR A 18 9.75 -28.88 19.21
N GLY A 19 9.56 -28.30 20.40
CA GLY A 19 10.60 -28.17 21.41
C GLY A 19 11.87 -27.52 20.87
N ASN A 20 12.99 -28.24 20.86
CA ASN A 20 14.28 -27.74 20.32
C ASN A 20 14.39 -27.77 18.79
N ARG A 21 13.38 -28.32 18.08
CA ARG A 21 13.33 -28.46 16.62
C ARG A 21 12.58 -27.32 15.93
N LEU A 22 12.53 -26.14 16.54
CA LEU A 22 11.87 -24.98 15.94
C LEU A 22 12.45 -24.60 14.57
N ARG A 23 13.72 -24.91 14.32
CA ARG A 23 14.38 -24.70 13.02
C ARG A 23 13.78 -25.54 11.89
N ASP A 24 13.12 -26.65 12.22
CA ASP A 24 12.55 -27.57 11.23
C ASP A 24 11.13 -27.11 10.81
N VAL A 25 10.71 -25.90 11.19
CA VAL A 25 9.35 -25.39 10.99
C VAL A 25 9.39 -24.01 10.38
N ILE A 26 8.52 -23.80 9.40
CA ILE A 26 8.26 -22.51 8.77
C ILE A 26 6.82 -22.11 9.10
N ILE A 27 6.65 -20.95 9.71
CA ILE A 27 5.34 -20.40 10.08
C ILE A 27 4.94 -19.34 9.06
N VAL A 28 3.81 -19.56 8.42
CA VAL A 28 3.23 -18.64 7.43
C VAL A 28 2.08 -17.87 8.08
N LEU A 29 2.20 -16.55 8.10
CA LEU A 29 1.20 -15.64 8.69
C LEU A 29 0.56 -14.76 7.62
N PRO A 30 -0.66 -14.22 7.85
CA PRO A 30 -1.33 -13.34 6.90
C PRO A 30 -0.55 -12.06 6.58
N ASN A 31 0.28 -11.58 7.52
CA ASN A 31 1.02 -10.33 7.34
C ASN A 31 2.37 -10.34 8.08
N LYS A 32 3.27 -9.46 7.65
CA LYS A 32 4.63 -9.31 8.22
C LYS A 32 4.65 -8.75 9.65
N ARG A 33 3.59 -8.05 10.09
CA ARG A 33 3.53 -7.43 11.42
C ARG A 33 3.33 -8.47 12.52
N ALA A 34 2.51 -9.50 12.27
CA ALA A 34 2.25 -10.59 13.21
C ALA A 34 3.53 -11.37 13.59
N LYS A 35 4.53 -11.41 12.69
CA LYS A 35 5.84 -12.01 12.94
C LYS A 35 6.51 -11.48 14.22
N ILE A 36 6.53 -10.16 14.40
CA ILE A 36 7.21 -9.52 15.55
C ILE A 36 6.53 -9.95 16.85
N PHE A 37 5.19 -9.95 16.87
CA PHE A 37 4.43 -10.35 18.04
C PHE A 37 4.57 -11.84 18.37
N LEU A 38 4.62 -12.71 17.34
CA LEU A 38 4.83 -14.14 17.53
C LEU A 38 6.23 -14.45 18.07
N ILE A 39 7.27 -13.76 17.57
CA ILE A 39 8.63 -13.88 18.11
C ILE A 39 8.67 -13.50 19.60
N GLU A 40 8.02 -12.41 19.97
CA GLU A 40 7.97 -11.98 21.38
C GLU A 40 7.14 -12.92 22.25
N ALA A 41 6.09 -13.54 21.71
CA ALA A 41 5.33 -14.58 22.39
C ALA A 41 6.17 -15.84 22.64
N LEU A 42 6.87 -16.33 21.61
CA LEU A 42 7.80 -17.46 21.72
C LEU A 42 8.90 -17.18 22.76
N LYS A 43 9.52 -16.00 22.71
CA LYS A 43 10.60 -15.60 23.62
C LYS A 43 10.15 -15.62 25.09
N ARG A 44 8.93 -15.19 25.39
CA ARG A 44 8.39 -15.17 26.76
C ARG A 44 8.20 -16.56 27.36
N GLN A 45 8.07 -17.59 26.53
CA GLN A 45 7.82 -18.97 26.97
C GLN A 45 9.06 -19.86 26.94
N LEU A 46 10.10 -19.46 26.18
CA LEU A 46 11.34 -20.22 26.07
C LEU A 46 12.22 -19.98 27.30
N THR A 47 12.68 -21.09 27.91
CA THR A 47 13.53 -21.06 29.12
C THR A 47 15.03 -21.07 28.82
N GLY A 48 15.43 -21.27 27.56
CA GLY A 48 16.83 -21.34 27.15
C GLY A 48 17.07 -20.78 25.75
N THR A 49 18.33 -20.62 25.38
CA THR A 49 18.73 -20.15 24.05
C THR A 49 18.41 -21.22 23.01
N THR A 50 17.52 -20.88 22.08
CA THR A 50 17.17 -21.71 20.93
C THR A 50 17.13 -20.85 19.67
N PHE A 51 17.18 -21.52 18.52
CA PHE A 51 16.97 -20.84 17.24
C PHE A 51 15.47 -20.68 17.01
N ALA A 52 15.06 -19.48 16.60
CA ALA A 52 13.68 -19.20 16.23
C ALA A 52 13.29 -19.96 14.95
N PRO A 53 12.00 -20.33 14.80
CA PRO A 53 11.50 -20.83 13.53
C PRO A 53 11.57 -19.74 12.46
N GLU A 54 11.59 -20.15 11.20
CA GLU A 54 11.38 -19.21 10.12
C GLU A 54 9.93 -18.73 10.14
N ILE A 55 9.71 -17.41 10.10
CA ILE A 55 8.38 -16.81 10.09
C ILE A 55 8.30 -15.87 8.90
N ILE A 56 7.37 -16.14 7.98
CA ILE A 56 7.19 -15.43 6.72
C ILE A 56 5.72 -15.04 6.53
N SER A 57 5.45 -14.06 5.68
CA SER A 57 4.07 -13.77 5.27
C SER A 57 3.62 -14.73 4.17
N ILE A 58 2.29 -14.84 3.98
CA ILE A 58 1.72 -15.55 2.85
C ILE A 58 2.25 -15.01 1.51
N GLU A 59 2.43 -13.70 1.39
CA GLU A 59 2.96 -13.06 0.17
C GLU A 59 4.41 -13.48 -0.14
N ASP A 60 5.26 -13.58 0.89
CA ASP A 60 6.66 -14.03 0.72
C ASP A 60 6.67 -15.52 0.36
N PHE A 61 5.87 -16.33 1.06
CA PHE A 61 5.72 -17.76 0.78
C PHE A 61 5.26 -18.03 -0.65
N ILE A 62 4.25 -17.30 -1.13
CA ILE A 62 3.70 -17.49 -2.48
C ILE A 62 4.70 -17.09 -3.56
N GLN A 63 5.49 -16.03 -3.34
CA GLN A 63 6.61 -15.69 -4.24
C GLN A 63 7.66 -16.79 -4.30
N ASP A 64 8.01 -17.38 -3.16
CA ASP A 64 8.97 -18.49 -3.09
C ASP A 64 8.47 -19.74 -3.82
N VAL A 65 7.19 -20.08 -3.67
CA VAL A 65 6.55 -21.19 -4.40
C VAL A 65 6.51 -20.92 -5.90
N ALA A 66 6.18 -19.70 -6.31
CA ALA A 66 6.12 -19.32 -7.72
C ALA A 66 7.51 -19.25 -8.38
N GLY A 67 8.54 -18.83 -7.63
CA GLY A 67 9.84 -18.46 -8.19
C GLY A 67 9.81 -17.12 -8.94
N ILE A 68 8.83 -16.27 -8.65
CA ILE A 68 8.59 -14.99 -9.34
C ILE A 68 8.62 -13.85 -8.34
N ARG A 69 9.30 -12.76 -8.67
CA ARG A 69 9.39 -11.57 -7.81
C ARG A 69 8.22 -10.62 -8.01
N SER A 70 7.77 -9.96 -6.95
CA SER A 70 6.78 -8.89 -7.07
C SER A 70 7.31 -7.70 -7.88
N ILE A 71 6.52 -7.21 -8.82
CA ILE A 71 6.76 -5.94 -9.53
C ILE A 71 6.10 -4.76 -8.80
N ASP A 72 6.75 -3.59 -8.82
CA ASP A 72 6.17 -2.35 -8.26
C ASP A 72 4.99 -1.87 -9.13
N ALA A 73 3.95 -1.30 -8.53
CA ALA A 73 2.75 -0.87 -9.23
C ALA A 73 3.03 0.20 -10.30
N ILE A 74 4.03 1.07 -10.10
CA ILE A 74 4.42 2.07 -11.10
C ILE A 74 5.11 1.39 -12.28
N GLU A 75 6.08 0.51 -11.99
CA GLU A 75 6.79 -0.26 -13.01
C GLU A 75 5.81 -1.09 -13.84
N LEU A 76 4.84 -1.75 -13.21
CA LEU A 76 3.79 -2.52 -13.89
C LEU A 76 3.00 -1.70 -14.91
N VAL A 77 2.69 -0.44 -14.60
CA VAL A 77 1.97 0.44 -15.54
C VAL A 77 2.85 0.79 -16.75
N PHE A 78 4.17 0.96 -16.55
CA PHE A 78 5.10 1.18 -17.66
C PHE A 78 5.32 -0.08 -18.52
N GLU A 79 5.44 -1.25 -17.88
CA GLU A 79 5.49 -2.52 -18.59
C GLU A 79 4.24 -2.71 -19.44
N PHE A 80 3.07 -2.46 -18.85
CA PHE A 80 1.81 -2.55 -19.58
C PHE A 80 1.68 -1.51 -20.69
N TYR A 81 2.21 -0.29 -20.49
CA TYR A 81 2.24 0.72 -21.55
C TYR A 81 3.10 0.27 -22.74
N THR A 82 4.23 -0.39 -22.48
CA THR A 82 5.09 -0.94 -23.54
C THR A 82 4.32 -1.97 -24.38
N ILE A 83 3.65 -2.92 -23.71
CA ILE A 83 2.80 -3.93 -24.36
C ILE A 83 1.66 -3.28 -25.14
N TYR A 84 1.04 -2.23 -24.58
CA TYR A 84 0.00 -1.46 -25.25
C TYR A 84 0.50 -0.81 -26.55
N LEU A 85 1.69 -0.21 -26.54
CA LEU A 85 2.30 0.41 -27.72
C LEU A 85 2.68 -0.61 -28.80
N GLU A 86 3.03 -1.84 -28.42
CA GLU A 86 3.34 -2.92 -29.35
C GLU A 86 2.10 -3.46 -30.06
N ILE A 87 0.99 -3.61 -29.32
CA ILE A 87 -0.24 -4.22 -29.83
C ILE A 87 -1.13 -3.18 -30.53
N THR A 88 -1.17 -1.94 -30.04
CA THR A 88 -2.09 -0.92 -30.54
C THR A 88 -1.51 -0.20 -31.76
N PRO A 89 -2.26 -0.06 -32.87
CA PRO A 89 -1.84 0.75 -34.02
C PRO A 89 -1.49 2.20 -33.62
N LYS A 90 -0.45 2.77 -34.22
CA LYS A 90 0.10 4.09 -33.82
C LYS A 90 -0.96 5.20 -33.80
N GLU A 91 -1.85 5.20 -34.79
CA GLU A 91 -2.97 6.14 -34.91
C GLU A 91 -4.02 6.03 -33.79
N LYS A 92 -4.03 4.94 -33.02
CA LYS A 92 -4.95 4.69 -31.89
C LYS A 92 -4.24 4.74 -30.53
N GLN A 93 -2.92 4.97 -30.51
CA GLN A 93 -2.15 5.05 -29.29
C GLN A 93 -2.48 6.33 -28.51
N GLN A 94 -2.74 6.16 -27.23
CA GLN A 94 -2.96 7.26 -26.30
C GLN A 94 -1.64 7.69 -25.64
N PRO A 95 -1.48 8.98 -25.32
CA PRO A 95 -0.42 9.43 -24.44
C PRO A 95 -0.47 8.68 -23.10
N PHE A 96 0.70 8.47 -22.50
CA PHE A 96 0.83 7.74 -21.25
C PHE A 96 -0.13 8.21 -20.14
N GLU A 97 -0.35 9.52 -20.01
CA GLU A 97 -1.26 10.09 -18.99
C GLU A 97 -2.70 9.60 -19.16
N ALA A 98 -3.20 9.56 -20.39
CA ALA A 98 -4.54 9.07 -20.70
C ALA A 98 -4.63 7.56 -20.49
N PHE A 99 -3.60 6.82 -20.92
CA PHE A 99 -3.47 5.38 -20.72
C PHE A 99 -3.48 4.99 -19.24
N ALA A 100 -2.60 5.61 -18.44
CA ALA A 100 -2.37 5.27 -17.03
C ALA A 100 -3.62 5.44 -16.15
N ASN A 101 -4.55 6.30 -16.56
CA ASN A 101 -5.81 6.51 -15.83
C ASN A 101 -6.71 5.27 -15.83
N TRP A 102 -6.86 4.60 -16.98
CA TRP A 102 -7.69 3.40 -17.08
C TRP A 102 -6.89 2.11 -16.90
N ALA A 103 -5.60 2.11 -17.24
CA ALA A 103 -4.73 0.94 -17.12
C ALA A 103 -4.65 0.41 -15.69
N LYS A 104 -4.65 1.29 -14.68
CA LYS A 104 -4.64 0.91 -13.26
C LYS A 104 -5.84 0.06 -12.87
N THR A 105 -7.03 0.41 -13.34
CA THR A 105 -8.26 -0.34 -13.09
C THR A 105 -8.18 -1.70 -13.79
N LEU A 106 -7.76 -1.73 -15.05
CA LEU A 106 -7.66 -2.97 -15.80
C LEU A 106 -6.62 -3.95 -15.20
N LEU A 107 -5.48 -3.42 -14.73
CA LEU A 107 -4.47 -4.23 -14.03
C LEU A 107 -5.01 -4.82 -12.72
N GLN A 108 -5.89 -4.11 -12.02
CA GLN A 108 -6.61 -4.67 -10.85
C GLN A 108 -7.55 -5.80 -11.28
N ASP A 109 -8.27 -5.64 -12.39
CA ASP A 109 -9.13 -6.72 -12.91
C ASP A 109 -8.31 -7.97 -13.28
N PHE A 110 -7.16 -7.81 -13.95
CA PHE A 110 -6.24 -8.92 -14.24
C PHE A 110 -5.73 -9.58 -12.95
N ASN A 111 -5.38 -8.76 -11.95
CA ASN A 111 -4.96 -9.25 -10.63
C ASN A 111 -6.05 -10.11 -9.97
N GLU A 112 -7.31 -9.69 -10.00
CA GLU A 112 -8.42 -10.45 -9.42
C GLU A 112 -8.72 -11.74 -10.19
N ILE A 113 -8.72 -11.69 -11.52
CA ILE A 113 -8.89 -12.86 -12.39
C ILE A 113 -7.87 -13.95 -12.00
N ASP A 114 -6.62 -13.56 -11.80
CA ASP A 114 -5.54 -14.48 -11.48
C ASP A 114 -5.54 -14.95 -10.03
N ARG A 115 -5.77 -14.03 -9.09
CA ARG A 115 -5.83 -14.34 -7.66
C ARG A 115 -6.94 -15.34 -7.33
N TYR A 116 -8.05 -15.29 -8.07
CA TYR A 116 -9.17 -16.23 -7.93
C TYR A 116 -9.13 -17.41 -8.91
N LEU A 117 -8.05 -17.54 -9.70
CA LEU A 117 -7.86 -18.62 -10.69
C LEU A 117 -9.00 -18.76 -11.69
N LEU A 118 -9.65 -17.64 -12.05
CA LEU A 118 -10.70 -17.63 -13.06
C LEU A 118 -10.09 -17.92 -14.43
N ASN A 119 -10.92 -18.34 -15.40
CA ASN A 119 -10.49 -18.45 -16.79
C ASN A 119 -10.49 -17.04 -17.42
N PRO A 120 -9.32 -16.45 -17.76
CA PRO A 120 -9.23 -15.09 -18.27
C PRO A 120 -10.00 -14.93 -19.59
N ALA A 121 -9.88 -15.90 -20.50
CA ALA A 121 -10.58 -15.86 -21.78
C ALA A 121 -12.11 -15.76 -21.61
N HIS A 122 -12.67 -16.52 -20.66
CA HIS A 122 -14.11 -16.45 -20.37
C HIS A 122 -14.51 -15.10 -19.75
N VAL A 123 -13.78 -14.63 -18.73
CA VAL A 123 -14.13 -13.38 -18.05
C VAL A 123 -14.05 -12.20 -19.02
N LEU A 124 -12.96 -12.13 -19.79
CA LEU A 124 -12.73 -11.03 -20.75
C LEU A 124 -13.69 -11.11 -21.94
N SER A 125 -14.08 -12.30 -22.39
CA SER A 125 -15.12 -12.43 -23.42
C SER A 125 -16.49 -11.95 -22.93
N TYR A 126 -16.88 -12.32 -21.71
CA TYR A 126 -18.14 -11.84 -21.13
C TYR A 126 -18.16 -10.32 -20.94
N LEU A 127 -17.05 -9.73 -20.49
CA LEU A 127 -16.95 -8.27 -20.37
C LEU A 127 -17.11 -7.59 -21.73
N LYS A 128 -16.45 -8.11 -22.76
CA LYS A 128 -16.64 -7.62 -24.14
C LYS A 128 -18.11 -7.73 -24.57
N ASP A 129 -18.76 -8.87 -24.36
CA ASP A 129 -20.15 -9.07 -24.76
C ASP A 129 -21.12 -8.12 -24.03
N ILE A 130 -20.87 -7.84 -22.74
CA ILE A 130 -21.63 -6.86 -21.97
C ILE A 130 -21.50 -5.46 -22.57
N GLU A 131 -20.28 -5.05 -22.92
CA GLU A 131 -20.04 -3.73 -23.52
C GLU A 131 -20.60 -3.63 -24.94
N ASP A 132 -20.53 -4.71 -25.72
CA ASP A 132 -21.20 -4.81 -27.03
C ASP A 132 -22.73 -4.65 -26.90
N ILE A 133 -23.35 -5.19 -25.84
CA ILE A 133 -24.78 -5.04 -25.54
C ILE A 133 -25.11 -3.60 -25.09
N LYS A 134 -24.32 -3.00 -24.20
CA LYS A 134 -24.55 -1.63 -23.71
C LYS A 134 -24.49 -0.61 -24.85
N HIS A 135 -23.62 -0.84 -25.82
CA HIS A 135 -23.46 0.00 -27.00
C HIS A 135 -24.19 -0.57 -28.22
N TRP A 136 -25.13 -1.50 -28.01
CA TRP A 136 -25.96 -2.04 -29.06
C TRP A 136 -26.88 -0.94 -29.59
N SER A 137 -26.64 -0.52 -30.84
CA SER A 137 -27.55 0.32 -31.62
C SER A 137 -28.21 -0.52 -32.71
N LEU A 138 -29.53 -0.37 -32.87
CA LEU A 138 -30.28 -0.92 -34.01
C LEU A 138 -29.95 -0.17 -35.32
N ASP A 139 -29.55 1.10 -35.23
CA ASP A 139 -29.04 1.89 -36.35
C ASP A 139 -27.51 1.81 -36.39
N LEU A 140 -26.99 0.96 -37.28
CA LEU A 140 -25.55 0.86 -37.56
C LEU A 140 -24.98 2.16 -38.13
N GLU A 141 -25.80 2.98 -38.79
CA GLU A 141 -25.40 4.27 -39.40
C GLU A 141 -25.12 5.38 -38.37
N ASN A 142 -25.55 5.22 -37.11
CA ASN A 142 -25.37 6.22 -36.04
C ASN A 142 -24.24 5.86 -35.03
N ARG A 143 -23.44 4.81 -35.29
CA ARG A 143 -22.28 4.51 -34.45
C ARG A 143 -21.21 5.57 -34.68
N THR A 144 -20.91 6.36 -33.65
CA THR A 144 -19.82 7.32 -33.72
C THR A 144 -18.48 6.58 -33.74
N THR A 145 -17.48 7.17 -34.38
CA THR A 145 -16.09 6.67 -34.38
C THR A 145 -15.55 6.46 -32.95
N MET A 146 -16.05 7.22 -31.98
CA MET A 146 -15.72 7.05 -30.57
C MET A 146 -16.23 5.71 -29.99
N ILE A 147 -17.45 5.29 -30.34
CA ILE A 147 -18.02 4.01 -29.91
C ILE A 147 -17.29 2.84 -30.59
N GLU A 148 -16.93 2.98 -31.87
CA GLU A 148 -16.18 1.95 -32.59
C GLU A 148 -14.79 1.72 -32.00
N ASN A 149 -14.05 2.80 -31.73
CA ASN A 149 -12.74 2.73 -31.07
C ASN A 149 -12.85 2.13 -29.66
N TYR A 150 -13.93 2.42 -28.93
CA TYR A 150 -14.20 1.83 -27.62
C TYR A 150 -14.42 0.31 -27.72
N LEU A 151 -15.29 -0.16 -28.61
CA LEU A 151 -15.53 -1.60 -28.79
C LEU A 151 -14.29 -2.34 -29.32
N GLU A 152 -13.48 -1.69 -30.14
CA GLU A 152 -12.21 -2.26 -30.60
C GLU A 152 -11.20 -2.41 -29.46
N PHE A 153 -11.14 -1.46 -28.53
CA PHE A 153 -10.35 -1.59 -27.32
C PHE A 153 -10.77 -2.83 -26.49
N TRP A 154 -12.06 -3.04 -26.26
CA TRP A 154 -12.57 -4.21 -25.54
C TRP A 154 -12.25 -5.53 -26.23
N LYS A 155 -12.18 -5.55 -27.57
CA LYS A 155 -11.76 -6.73 -28.34
C LYS A 155 -10.29 -7.10 -28.13
N LEU A 156 -9.44 -6.12 -27.81
CA LEU A 156 -8.01 -6.33 -27.59
C LEU A 156 -7.68 -6.76 -26.16
N LEU A 157 -8.62 -6.69 -25.21
CA LEU A 157 -8.36 -7.03 -23.79
C LEU A 157 -7.78 -8.42 -23.56
N PRO A 158 -8.29 -9.51 -24.19
CA PRO A 158 -7.66 -10.83 -24.05
C PRO A 158 -6.22 -10.84 -24.53
N LEU A 159 -5.92 -10.13 -25.63
CA LEU A 159 -4.57 -10.05 -26.18
C LEU A 159 -3.63 -9.26 -25.27
N TYR A 160 -4.11 -8.14 -24.69
CA TYR A 160 -3.35 -7.37 -23.71
C TYR A 160 -3.01 -8.21 -22.47
N TYR A 161 -4.00 -8.92 -21.93
CA TYR A 161 -3.80 -9.80 -20.78
C TYR A 161 -2.75 -10.87 -21.07
N GLU A 162 -2.92 -11.65 -22.13
CA GLU A 162 -2.01 -12.76 -22.46
C GLU A 162 -0.58 -12.27 -22.74
N SER A 163 -0.45 -11.16 -23.47
CA SER A 163 0.86 -10.58 -23.81
C SER A 163 1.56 -10.02 -22.57
N LEU A 164 0.83 -9.33 -21.69
CA LEU A 164 1.37 -8.83 -20.43
C LEU A 164 1.77 -9.97 -19.50
N TYR A 165 0.91 -10.98 -19.35
CA TYR A 165 1.16 -12.16 -18.51
C TYR A 165 2.44 -12.87 -18.96
N THR A 166 2.54 -13.18 -20.25
CA THR A 166 3.71 -13.85 -20.85
C THR A 166 4.98 -13.01 -20.70
N HIS A 167 4.89 -11.70 -20.95
CA HIS A 167 6.02 -10.78 -20.81
C HIS A 167 6.57 -10.77 -19.37
N LEU A 168 5.68 -10.61 -18.40
CA LEU A 168 6.02 -10.59 -16.97
C LEU A 168 6.61 -11.94 -16.51
N GLN A 169 5.97 -13.06 -16.90
CA GLN A 169 6.46 -14.40 -16.60
C GLN A 169 7.88 -14.62 -17.14
N ASN A 170 8.16 -14.24 -18.39
CA ASN A 170 9.49 -14.35 -18.99
C ASN A 170 10.53 -13.45 -18.30
N LYS A 171 10.12 -12.28 -17.81
CA LYS A 171 10.98 -11.37 -17.02
C LYS A 171 11.27 -11.90 -15.61
N GLY A 172 10.51 -12.90 -15.13
CA GLY A 172 10.63 -13.43 -13.77
C GLY A 172 10.05 -12.49 -12.70
N THR A 173 9.14 -11.60 -13.10
CA THR A 173 8.47 -10.63 -12.23
C THR A 173 6.96 -10.66 -12.45
N GLY A 174 6.14 -10.36 -11.46
CA GLY A 174 4.69 -10.40 -11.62
C GLY A 174 3.92 -9.54 -10.63
N TYR A 175 2.70 -9.17 -11.00
CA TYR A 175 1.72 -8.65 -10.04
C TYR A 175 1.20 -9.81 -9.17
N GLN A 176 0.56 -9.47 -8.05
CA GLN A 176 0.17 -10.46 -7.03
C GLN A 176 -0.64 -11.62 -7.62
N GLY A 177 -1.69 -11.35 -8.38
CA GLY A 177 -2.52 -12.36 -9.02
C GLY A 177 -1.72 -13.33 -9.89
N LEU A 178 -0.85 -12.83 -10.78
CA LEU A 178 0.02 -13.66 -11.63
C LEU A 178 0.89 -14.59 -10.78
N ILE A 179 1.54 -14.06 -9.76
CA ILE A 179 2.39 -14.86 -8.86
C ILE A 179 1.57 -15.96 -8.19
N TYR A 180 0.34 -15.65 -7.75
CA TYR A 180 -0.54 -16.62 -7.11
C TYR A 180 -0.98 -17.73 -8.08
N ARG A 181 -1.29 -17.37 -9.34
CA ARG A 181 -1.61 -18.36 -10.38
C ARG A 181 -0.42 -19.26 -10.68
N GLU A 182 0.77 -18.70 -10.83
CA GLU A 182 2.00 -19.46 -11.08
C GLU A 182 2.40 -20.31 -9.88
N ALA A 183 2.18 -19.84 -8.65
CA ALA A 183 2.41 -20.65 -7.45
C ALA A 183 1.52 -21.90 -7.43
N VAL A 184 0.25 -21.80 -7.86
CA VAL A 184 -0.64 -22.96 -7.99
C VAL A 184 -0.12 -23.93 -9.05
N ASN A 185 0.42 -23.43 -10.16
CA ASN A 185 1.02 -24.27 -11.20
C ASN A 185 2.29 -24.99 -10.69
N ASN A 186 3.08 -24.32 -9.85
CA ASN A 186 4.36 -24.82 -9.34
C ASN A 186 4.27 -25.59 -8.02
N ILE A 187 3.12 -25.62 -7.34
CA ILE A 187 3.00 -26.18 -5.99
C ILE A 187 3.40 -27.66 -5.91
N GLY A 188 3.13 -28.44 -6.97
CA GLY A 188 3.55 -29.85 -7.03
C GLY A 188 5.07 -30.01 -7.08
N HIS A 189 5.77 -29.16 -7.84
CA HIS A 189 7.24 -29.15 -7.88
C HIS A 189 7.84 -28.68 -6.54
N PHE A 190 7.25 -27.64 -5.95
CA PHE A 190 7.63 -27.14 -4.64
C PHE A 190 7.49 -28.24 -3.57
N SER A 191 6.31 -28.88 -3.46
CA SER A 191 6.06 -29.91 -2.44
C SER A 191 7.00 -31.10 -2.57
N ASN A 192 7.32 -31.52 -3.80
CA ASN A 192 8.25 -32.63 -4.03
C ASN A 192 9.69 -32.31 -3.59
N SER A 193 10.09 -31.04 -3.70
CA SER A 193 11.42 -30.58 -3.30
C SER A 193 11.49 -30.27 -1.79
N PHE A 194 10.35 -29.91 -1.20
CA PHE A 194 10.20 -29.54 0.20
C PHE A 194 10.09 -30.79 1.10
N SER A 195 11.23 -31.29 1.59
CA SER A 195 11.29 -32.61 2.26
C SER A 195 11.71 -32.61 3.74
N LYS A 196 12.12 -31.46 4.29
CA LYS A 196 12.75 -31.39 5.63
C LYS A 196 12.05 -30.51 6.66
N HIS A 197 11.10 -29.68 6.24
CA HIS A 197 10.44 -28.73 7.12
C HIS A 197 8.93 -28.99 7.14
N LYS A 198 8.26 -28.53 8.19
CA LYS A 198 6.79 -28.48 8.28
C LYS A 198 6.33 -27.03 8.11
N LEU A 199 5.26 -26.82 7.33
CA LEU A 199 4.62 -25.51 7.17
C LEU A 199 3.47 -25.36 8.16
N LEU A 200 3.44 -24.28 8.93
CA LEU A 200 2.33 -23.95 9.83
C LEU A 200 1.65 -22.67 9.35
N PHE A 201 0.43 -22.79 8.83
CA PHE A 201 -0.40 -21.66 8.48
C PHE A 201 -1.19 -21.22 9.70
N ALA A 202 -1.13 -19.94 10.11
CA ALA A 202 -1.81 -19.51 11.33
C ALA A 202 -2.46 -18.12 11.22
N GLY A 203 -3.69 -18.00 11.72
CA GLY A 203 -4.40 -16.71 11.84
C GLY A 203 -5.07 -16.23 10.55
N PHE A 204 -5.32 -17.14 9.60
CA PHE A 204 -6.07 -16.85 8.38
C PHE A 204 -7.58 -16.86 8.66
N ASN A 205 -8.33 -16.00 7.97
CA ASN A 205 -9.79 -15.96 8.03
C ASN A 205 -10.39 -16.15 6.63
N ALA A 206 -10.11 -15.20 5.74
CA ALA A 206 -10.43 -15.30 4.32
C ALA A 206 -9.18 -15.70 3.55
N LEU A 207 -9.32 -16.70 2.69
CA LEU A 207 -8.31 -17.13 1.72
C LEU A 207 -8.88 -16.88 0.32
N ASN A 208 -8.03 -16.46 -0.61
CA ASN A 208 -8.41 -16.46 -2.02
C ASN A 208 -8.27 -17.88 -2.63
N ALA A 209 -8.82 -18.09 -3.83
CA ALA A 209 -8.88 -19.42 -4.43
C ALA A 209 -7.49 -20.05 -4.68
N ALA A 210 -6.47 -19.23 -4.98
CA ALA A 210 -5.11 -19.71 -5.13
C ALA A 210 -4.50 -20.15 -3.79
N GLU A 211 -4.66 -19.35 -2.73
CA GLU A 211 -4.23 -19.73 -1.37
C GLU A 211 -4.91 -21.02 -0.91
N GLU A 212 -6.22 -21.13 -1.12
CA GLU A 212 -6.98 -22.34 -0.78
C GLU A 212 -6.40 -23.58 -1.47
N LYS A 213 -6.15 -23.52 -2.78
CA LYS A 213 -5.59 -24.67 -3.53
C LYS A 213 -4.19 -25.04 -3.05
N ILE A 214 -3.33 -24.05 -2.79
CA ILE A 214 -1.97 -24.27 -2.33
C ILE A 214 -1.96 -24.90 -0.94
N ILE A 215 -2.73 -24.34 -0.01
CA ILE A 215 -2.82 -24.86 1.36
C ILE A 215 -3.42 -26.27 1.36
N GLN A 216 -4.52 -26.52 0.63
CA GLN A 216 -5.11 -27.86 0.51
C GLN A 216 -4.12 -28.88 -0.06
N HIS A 217 -3.37 -28.53 -1.11
CA HIS A 217 -2.35 -29.42 -1.66
C HIS A 217 -1.32 -29.81 -0.59
N LEU A 218 -0.78 -28.85 0.14
CA LEU A 218 0.23 -29.09 1.18
C LEU A 218 -0.31 -29.86 2.40
N LEU A 219 -1.57 -29.63 2.76
CA LEU A 219 -2.24 -30.42 3.80
C LEU A 219 -2.42 -31.87 3.35
N SER A 220 -2.82 -32.10 2.10
CA SER A 220 -3.07 -33.44 1.54
C SER A 220 -1.82 -34.32 1.43
N VAL A 221 -0.65 -33.71 1.25
CA VAL A 221 0.66 -34.41 1.26
C VAL A 221 1.33 -34.41 2.64
N GLU A 222 0.58 -34.05 3.68
CA GLU A 222 1.04 -34.01 5.07
C GLU A 222 2.28 -33.13 5.31
N GLN A 223 2.49 -32.08 4.51
CA GLN A 223 3.60 -31.13 4.67
C GLN A 223 3.22 -29.86 5.42
N ALA A 224 1.92 -29.60 5.57
CA ALA A 224 1.40 -28.44 6.27
C ALA A 224 0.46 -28.81 7.44
N GLU A 225 0.26 -27.85 8.32
CA GLU A 225 -0.81 -27.79 9.32
C GLU A 225 -1.39 -26.37 9.32
N ILE A 226 -2.64 -26.24 9.74
CA ILE A 226 -3.33 -24.96 9.80
C ILE A 226 -3.96 -24.75 11.17
N TYR A 227 -3.77 -23.53 11.70
CA TYR A 227 -4.25 -23.08 12.99
C TYR A 227 -5.17 -21.87 12.80
N TRP A 228 -6.45 -22.09 13.07
CA TRP A 228 -7.48 -21.07 12.88
C TRP A 228 -7.72 -20.24 14.13
N ASP A 229 -8.12 -18.99 13.94
CA ASP A 229 -8.60 -18.09 14.99
C ASP A 229 -10.10 -17.82 14.77
N ILE A 230 -10.96 -18.65 15.38
CA ILE A 230 -12.39 -18.72 15.05
C ILE A 230 -13.24 -18.62 16.31
N ASP A 231 -14.29 -17.82 16.26
CA ASP A 231 -15.32 -17.80 17.29
C ASP A 231 -16.54 -18.66 16.93
N GLU A 232 -17.03 -19.41 17.91
CA GLU A 232 -18.19 -20.28 17.83
C GLU A 232 -19.45 -19.52 17.38
N THR A 233 -19.62 -18.27 17.82
CA THR A 233 -20.79 -17.45 17.49
C THR A 233 -20.91 -17.26 15.97
N PHE A 234 -19.81 -16.91 15.30
CA PHE A 234 -19.80 -16.70 13.85
C PHE A 234 -19.84 -18.00 13.07
N LEU A 235 -19.28 -19.08 13.63
CA LEU A 235 -19.29 -20.40 13.01
C LEU A 235 -20.69 -21.01 12.96
N ASN A 236 -21.48 -20.79 14.02
CA ASN A 236 -22.81 -21.36 14.17
C ASN A 236 -23.93 -20.48 13.59
N ASP A 237 -23.69 -19.19 13.37
CA ASP A 237 -24.63 -18.31 12.68
C ASP A 237 -24.49 -18.42 11.15
N PRO A 238 -25.47 -19.01 10.43
CA PRO A 238 -25.38 -19.18 8.98
C PRO A 238 -25.44 -17.87 8.19
N TYR A 239 -25.97 -16.79 8.77
CA TYR A 239 -26.17 -15.50 8.12
C TYR A 239 -25.04 -14.50 8.41
N HIS A 240 -24.20 -14.75 9.41
CA HIS A 240 -23.10 -13.84 9.73
C HIS A 240 -21.93 -14.02 8.76
N ASP A 241 -21.53 -12.92 8.10
CA ASP A 241 -20.49 -12.92 7.06
C ASP A 241 -19.10 -13.31 7.58
N ALA A 242 -18.79 -12.94 8.82
CA ALA A 242 -17.50 -13.28 9.46
C ALA A 242 -17.19 -14.78 9.47
N GLY A 243 -18.20 -15.66 9.46
CA GLY A 243 -18.00 -17.11 9.38
C GLY A 243 -18.17 -17.70 7.97
N LEU A 244 -18.46 -16.89 6.94
CA LEU A 244 -18.81 -17.38 5.60
C LEU A 244 -17.74 -18.32 5.01
N PHE A 245 -16.48 -17.86 4.97
CA PHE A 245 -15.36 -18.63 4.42
C PHE A 245 -15.02 -19.84 5.27
N ILE A 246 -14.95 -19.65 6.59
CA ILE A 246 -14.63 -20.70 7.55
C ILE A 246 -15.66 -21.84 7.51
N ARG A 247 -16.96 -21.52 7.48
CA ARG A 247 -18.04 -22.52 7.34
C ARG A 247 -17.89 -23.33 6.05
N ARG A 248 -17.53 -22.65 4.94
CA ARG A 248 -17.25 -23.30 3.67
C ARG A 248 -16.04 -24.24 3.78
N PHE A 249 -14.92 -23.79 4.35
CA PHE A 249 -13.72 -24.62 4.52
C PHE A 249 -14.01 -25.87 5.35
N LYS A 250 -14.67 -25.71 6.50
CA LYS A 250 -15.07 -26.82 7.37
C LYS A 250 -15.95 -27.86 6.65
N LYS A 251 -16.76 -27.42 5.68
CA LYS A 251 -17.67 -28.28 4.91
C LYS A 251 -17.00 -28.94 3.69
N GLU A 252 -16.16 -28.21 2.97
CA GLU A 252 -15.68 -28.60 1.64
C GLU A 252 -14.28 -29.21 1.63
N TRP A 253 -13.43 -28.87 2.60
CA TRP A 253 -12.06 -29.41 2.66
C TRP A 253 -12.07 -30.85 3.15
N ARG A 254 -11.48 -31.75 2.36
CA ARG A 254 -11.52 -33.21 2.60
C ARG A 254 -10.79 -33.60 3.88
N GLU A 255 -9.76 -32.85 4.24
CA GLU A 255 -8.92 -33.04 5.41
C GLU A 255 -9.75 -33.09 6.70
N TYR A 256 -10.78 -32.24 6.81
CA TYR A 256 -11.66 -32.19 7.98
C TYR A 256 -12.73 -33.28 8.02
N THR A 257 -12.80 -34.14 7.01
CA THR A 257 -13.59 -35.39 7.11
C THR A 257 -12.92 -36.36 8.08
N THR A 258 -11.59 -36.29 8.21
CA THR A 258 -10.79 -37.21 9.04
C THR A 258 -10.15 -36.54 10.26
N GLN A 259 -9.96 -35.22 10.23
CA GLN A 259 -9.32 -34.45 11.29
C GLN A 259 -10.30 -33.50 11.96
N PRO A 260 -10.23 -33.32 13.30
CA PRO A 260 -11.09 -32.37 13.98
C PRO A 260 -10.75 -30.94 13.56
N PHE A 261 -11.78 -30.12 13.37
CA PHE A 261 -11.63 -28.69 13.15
C PHE A 261 -11.36 -27.99 14.49
N GLN A 262 -10.09 -27.73 14.78
CA GLN A 262 -9.63 -27.27 16.11
C GLN A 262 -9.65 -25.74 16.27
N TRP A 263 -9.47 -25.29 17.52
CA TRP A 263 -9.27 -23.88 17.91
C TRP A 263 -10.48 -22.96 17.70
N ILE A 264 -11.66 -23.49 18.02
CA ILE A 264 -12.89 -22.71 18.13
C ILE A 264 -12.94 -22.13 19.56
N VAL A 265 -12.95 -20.79 19.67
CA VAL A 265 -13.14 -20.06 20.93
C VAL A 265 -14.59 -19.59 21.06
N ASN A 266 -14.98 -19.14 22.25
CA ASN A 266 -16.32 -18.58 22.50
C ASN A 266 -16.25 -17.21 23.19
N ASP A 267 -15.17 -16.47 22.92
CA ASP A 267 -14.89 -15.18 23.56
C ASP A 267 -15.92 -14.11 23.15
N PHE A 268 -16.55 -14.23 21.97
CA PHE A 268 -17.59 -13.32 21.52
C PHE A 268 -18.92 -13.51 22.27
N SER A 269 -19.19 -14.66 22.88
CA SER A 269 -20.41 -14.82 23.70
C SER A 269 -20.31 -14.13 25.05
N GLU A 270 -19.10 -13.75 25.49
CA GLU A 270 -18.89 -13.07 26.76
C GLU A 270 -19.61 -11.71 26.80
N PRO A 271 -20.18 -11.33 27.96
CA PRO A 271 -20.95 -10.10 28.10
C PRO A 271 -20.06 -8.87 27.84
N LYS A 272 -20.58 -7.93 27.05
CA LYS A 272 -19.88 -6.69 26.68
C LYS A 272 -20.58 -5.49 27.30
N ASN A 273 -19.79 -4.54 27.79
CA ASN A 273 -20.29 -3.23 28.16
C ASN A 273 -20.23 -2.31 26.92
N ILE A 274 -21.37 -2.07 26.29
CA ILE A 274 -21.47 -1.24 25.07
C ILE A 274 -22.06 0.11 25.45
N ASN A 275 -21.25 1.16 25.29
CA ASN A 275 -21.68 2.54 25.48
C ASN A 275 -21.78 3.26 24.14
N ILE A 276 -22.95 3.84 23.85
CA ILE A 276 -23.21 4.62 22.65
C ILE A 276 -23.29 6.10 23.05
N ILE A 277 -22.36 6.91 22.56
CA ILE A 277 -22.27 8.33 22.92
C ILE A 277 -22.54 9.18 21.67
N GLY A 278 -23.66 9.92 21.68
CA GLY A 278 -23.97 10.89 20.63
C GLY A 278 -23.25 12.21 20.86
N THR A 279 -22.62 12.76 19.82
CA THR A 279 -21.92 14.05 19.90
C THR A 279 -21.98 14.81 18.57
N PRO A 280 -22.10 16.16 18.61
CA PRO A 280 -22.04 16.95 17.39
C PRO A 280 -20.61 17.08 16.87
N LYS A 281 -20.43 16.86 15.57
CA LYS A 281 -19.17 17.05 14.80
C LYS A 281 -18.03 16.09 15.20
N THR A 282 -17.07 15.93 14.30
CA THR A 282 -15.89 15.06 14.47
C THR A 282 -14.96 15.52 15.61
N VAL A 283 -14.84 16.84 15.83
CA VAL A 283 -14.06 17.40 16.95
C VAL A 283 -14.63 16.98 18.31
N GLY A 284 -15.96 16.87 18.42
CA GLY A 284 -16.62 16.38 19.63
C GLY A 284 -16.27 14.92 19.91
N GLN A 285 -16.24 14.08 18.87
CA GLN A 285 -15.82 12.67 18.97
C GLN A 285 -14.37 12.57 19.46
N ALA A 286 -13.47 13.39 18.92
CA ALA A 286 -12.06 13.36 19.31
C ALA A 286 -11.82 13.74 20.78
N LYS A 287 -12.54 14.76 21.27
CA LYS A 287 -12.50 15.14 22.69
C LYS A 287 -13.01 14.04 23.61
N ILE A 288 -14.13 13.42 23.25
CA ILE A 288 -14.71 12.33 24.03
C ILE A 288 -13.76 11.12 24.06
N ALA A 289 -13.17 10.76 22.92
CA ALA A 289 -12.18 9.68 22.87
C ALA A 289 -10.97 9.98 23.78
N GLY A 290 -10.45 11.21 23.75
CA GLY A 290 -9.39 11.65 24.66
C GLY A 290 -9.77 11.52 26.13
N GLN A 291 -10.97 12.01 26.50
CA GLN A 291 -11.50 11.91 27.87
C GLN A 291 -11.68 10.47 28.35
N LEU A 292 -12.17 9.58 27.49
CA LEU A 292 -12.32 8.15 27.82
C LEU A 292 -10.97 7.48 28.07
N LEU A 293 -9.95 7.80 27.28
CA LEU A 293 -8.60 7.30 27.48
C LEU A 293 -7.99 7.84 28.79
N GLU A 294 -8.21 9.11 29.08
CA GLU A 294 -7.83 9.76 30.34
C GLU A 294 -8.45 9.04 31.55
N GLN A 295 -9.75 8.74 31.46
CA GLN A 295 -10.48 8.02 32.50
C GLN A 295 -9.94 6.60 32.69
N LEU A 296 -9.72 5.85 31.61
CA LEU A 296 -9.16 4.50 31.70
C LEU A 296 -7.80 4.48 32.40
N GLN A 297 -6.93 5.45 32.09
CA GLN A 297 -5.64 5.58 32.75
C GLN A 297 -5.77 5.99 34.23
N ALA A 298 -6.70 6.90 34.55
CA ALA A 298 -6.97 7.31 35.94
C ALA A 298 -7.49 6.14 36.80
N GLU A 299 -8.22 5.20 36.18
CA GLU A 299 -8.69 3.95 36.80
C GLU A 299 -7.58 2.88 36.90
N GLY A 300 -6.37 3.16 36.41
CA GLY A 300 -5.21 2.27 36.48
C GLY A 300 -5.13 1.22 35.38
N HIS A 301 -5.94 1.34 34.31
CA HIS A 301 -5.87 0.43 33.16
C HIS A 301 -4.68 0.75 32.26
N SER A 302 -3.96 -0.29 31.81
CA SER A 302 -2.99 -0.14 30.73
C SER A 302 -3.70 0.06 29.39
N LEU A 303 -3.18 0.97 28.57
CA LEU A 303 -3.65 1.21 27.20
C LEU A 303 -3.16 0.18 26.19
N ASP A 304 -2.30 -0.78 26.57
CA ASP A 304 -1.75 -1.81 25.66
C ASP A 304 -2.83 -2.73 25.06
N LYS A 305 -4.02 -2.77 25.69
CA LYS A 305 -5.18 -3.54 25.24
C LYS A 305 -6.33 -2.66 24.73
N THR A 306 -6.05 -1.38 24.49
CA THR A 306 -7.04 -0.43 24.00
C THR A 306 -6.78 -0.13 22.53
N ALA A 307 -7.80 -0.34 21.70
CA ALA A 307 -7.78 0.05 20.30
C ALA A 307 -8.75 1.21 20.08
N LEU A 308 -8.26 2.29 19.45
CA LEU A 308 -9.07 3.40 19.00
C LEU A 308 -9.23 3.30 17.47
N VAL A 309 -10.40 2.87 17.02
CA VAL A 309 -10.71 2.68 15.60
C VAL A 309 -11.44 3.91 15.08
N LEU A 310 -10.83 4.59 14.10
CA LEU A 310 -11.41 5.80 13.50
C LEU A 310 -12.37 5.41 12.37
N GLY A 311 -13.52 6.07 12.29
CA GLY A 311 -14.48 5.88 11.20
C GLY A 311 -14.03 6.49 9.86
N GLU A 312 -13.10 7.44 9.89
CA GLU A 312 -12.51 8.10 8.72
C GLU A 312 -11.06 8.55 9.01
N GLU A 313 -10.20 8.55 7.99
CA GLU A 313 -8.75 8.81 8.14
C GLU A 313 -8.42 10.26 8.57
N ASN A 314 -9.22 11.23 8.11
CA ASN A 314 -9.07 12.65 8.42
C ASN A 314 -9.23 12.97 9.93
N MET A 315 -9.85 12.09 10.72
CA MET A 315 -9.99 12.25 12.17
C MET A 315 -8.69 12.01 12.94
N LEU A 316 -7.66 11.41 12.32
CA LEU A 316 -6.41 11.11 13.00
C LEU A 316 -5.78 12.36 13.64
N ILE A 317 -5.72 13.46 12.89
CA ILE A 317 -5.11 14.71 13.38
C ILE A 317 -5.90 15.29 14.57
N PRO A 318 -7.23 15.51 14.48
CA PRO A 318 -8.03 15.89 15.64
C PRO A 318 -7.82 15.00 16.86
N ILE A 319 -7.73 13.68 16.69
CA ILE A 319 -7.51 12.73 17.79
C ILE A 319 -6.16 12.98 18.44
N LEU A 320 -5.08 13.03 17.66
CA LEU A 320 -3.72 13.25 18.18
C LEU A 320 -3.61 14.52 19.04
N TYR A 321 -4.30 15.59 18.65
CA TYR A 321 -4.33 16.84 19.44
C TYR A 321 -5.14 16.76 20.75
N ASN A 322 -6.09 15.83 20.84
CA ASN A 322 -6.94 15.65 22.01
C ASN A 322 -6.54 14.42 22.86
N LEU A 323 -5.47 13.71 22.48
CA LEU A 323 -4.96 12.63 23.31
C LEU A 323 -4.36 13.18 24.61
N PRO A 324 -4.56 12.49 25.73
CA PRO A 324 -3.94 12.86 27.00
C PRO A 324 -2.42 12.89 26.89
N LYS A 325 -1.76 13.86 27.56
CA LYS A 325 -0.29 14.03 27.51
C LYS A 325 0.50 12.84 28.04
N ASN A 326 -0.13 12.01 28.86
CA ASN A 326 0.41 10.80 29.47
C ASN A 326 0.20 9.55 28.59
N VAL A 327 -0.42 9.67 27.41
CA VAL A 327 -0.38 8.59 26.41
C VAL A 327 1.04 8.55 25.83
N GLY A 328 1.70 7.41 26.00
CA GLY A 328 3.06 7.17 25.49
C GLY A 328 3.10 6.94 23.98
N GLY A 329 4.00 6.05 23.54
CA GLY A 329 4.14 5.72 22.11
C GLY A 329 2.85 5.14 21.53
N LEU A 330 2.34 5.79 20.49
CA LEU A 330 1.14 5.36 19.75
C LEU A 330 1.52 4.46 18.58
N ASN A 331 0.74 3.40 18.38
CA ASN A 331 0.84 2.57 17.19
C ASN A 331 -0.28 2.93 16.21
N ILE A 332 0.06 3.70 15.18
CA ILE A 332 -0.89 4.16 14.17
C ILE A 332 -0.78 3.23 12.95
N THR A 333 -1.85 2.49 12.66
CA THR A 333 -1.89 1.55 11.53
C THR A 333 -2.11 2.25 10.19
N MET A 334 -2.82 3.38 10.19
CA MET A 334 -3.02 4.22 9.00
C MET A 334 -1.78 5.10 8.83
N GLY A 335 -0.91 4.80 7.88
CA GLY A 335 0.27 5.63 7.60
C GLY A 335 -0.10 7.12 7.42
N TYR A 336 0.87 8.01 7.57
CA TYR A 336 0.60 9.44 7.39
C TYR A 336 0.35 9.76 5.90
N SER A 337 -0.78 10.40 5.59
CA SER A 337 -1.14 10.72 4.20
C SER A 337 -0.08 11.60 3.54
N SER A 338 0.39 11.19 2.36
CA SER A 338 1.34 11.97 1.56
C SER A 338 0.80 13.36 1.17
N ARG A 339 -0.52 13.53 1.10
CA ARG A 339 -1.16 14.84 0.84
C ARG A 339 -0.88 15.87 1.93
N ASN A 340 -0.64 15.42 3.15
CA ASN A 340 -0.36 16.28 4.30
C ASN A 340 1.15 16.40 4.57
N ASN A 341 2.00 15.66 3.84
CA ASN A 341 3.45 15.70 4.01
C ASN A 341 4.00 17.04 3.47
N PRO A 342 4.60 17.90 4.31
CA PRO A 342 5.11 19.20 3.86
C PRO A 342 6.15 19.11 2.74
N ALA A 343 7.00 18.07 2.75
CA ALA A 343 7.96 17.86 1.69
C ALA A 343 7.26 17.50 0.36
N GLN A 344 6.18 16.72 0.40
CA GLN A 344 5.42 16.36 -0.81
C GLN A 344 4.71 17.59 -1.39
N ILE A 345 4.16 18.44 -0.51
CA ILE A 345 3.55 19.71 -0.89
C ILE A 345 4.57 20.63 -1.58
N LEU A 346 5.80 20.71 -1.05
CA LEU A 346 6.87 21.46 -1.68
C LEU A 346 7.20 20.93 -3.08
N ILE A 347 7.36 19.62 -3.25
CA ILE A 347 7.62 19.02 -4.56
C ILE A 347 6.49 19.35 -5.54
N GLN A 348 5.22 19.24 -5.13
CA GLN A 348 4.08 19.62 -5.97
C GLN A 348 4.11 21.10 -6.37
N LYS A 349 4.47 21.99 -5.44
CA LYS A 349 4.61 23.43 -5.72
C LYS A 349 5.74 23.70 -6.73
N LEU A 350 6.85 23.00 -6.63
CA LEU A 350 7.95 23.08 -7.60
C LEU A 350 7.50 22.62 -8.99
N PHE A 351 6.87 21.44 -9.09
CA PHE A 351 6.30 20.96 -10.37
C PHE A 351 5.35 21.99 -10.96
N LYS A 352 4.42 22.53 -10.17
CA LYS A 352 3.46 23.53 -10.62
C LYS A 352 4.14 24.81 -11.12
N LEU A 353 5.13 25.34 -10.39
CA LEU A 353 5.87 26.54 -10.80
C LEU A 353 6.55 26.31 -12.16
N HIS A 354 7.34 25.24 -12.26
CA HIS A 354 8.21 25.01 -13.41
C HIS A 354 7.45 24.62 -14.67
N THR A 355 6.44 23.75 -14.57
CA THR A 355 5.62 23.36 -15.74
C THR A 355 4.79 24.54 -16.23
N ASN A 356 4.20 25.34 -15.33
CA ASN A 356 3.46 26.52 -15.73
C ASN A 356 4.37 27.60 -16.34
N ALA A 357 5.61 27.75 -15.86
CA ALA A 357 6.56 28.70 -16.42
C ALA A 357 6.96 28.34 -17.86
N LEU A 358 7.23 27.07 -18.13
CA LEU A 358 7.48 26.54 -19.48
C LEU A 358 6.28 26.75 -20.39
N ASN A 359 5.07 26.41 -19.93
CA ASN A 359 3.84 26.54 -20.71
C ASN A 359 3.47 27.99 -21.04
N ARG A 360 3.81 28.95 -20.17
CA ARG A 360 3.53 30.38 -20.40
C ARG A 360 4.46 30.98 -21.45
N ASN A 361 5.76 30.77 -21.29
CA ASN A 361 6.76 31.22 -22.25
C ASN A 361 8.08 30.46 -22.02
N GLU A 362 8.36 29.51 -22.89
CA GLU A 362 9.57 28.69 -22.84
C GLU A 362 10.86 29.52 -22.87
N LYS A 363 10.92 30.59 -23.68
CA LYS A 363 12.14 31.40 -23.83
C LYS A 363 12.44 32.21 -22.59
N SER A 364 11.47 32.98 -22.08
CA SER A 364 11.67 33.86 -20.92
C SER A 364 11.47 33.15 -19.57
N TYR A 365 10.94 31.93 -19.57
CA TYR A 365 10.60 31.16 -18.37
C TYR A 365 9.76 31.99 -17.41
N THR A 366 8.58 32.41 -17.88
CA THR A 366 7.78 33.43 -17.21
C THR A 366 7.11 32.88 -15.94
N LEU A 367 7.53 33.41 -14.80
CA LEU A 367 7.04 33.04 -13.48
C LEU A 367 5.81 33.85 -13.09
N TYR A 368 4.84 33.19 -12.44
CA TYR A 368 3.73 33.87 -11.78
C TYR A 368 4.09 34.11 -10.31
N TYR A 369 3.94 35.35 -9.84
CA TYR A 369 4.43 35.73 -8.50
C TYR A 369 3.87 34.88 -7.36
N LYS A 370 2.59 34.47 -7.42
CA LYS A 370 2.01 33.64 -6.36
C LYS A 370 2.68 32.27 -6.26
N GLU A 371 3.08 31.68 -7.39
CA GLU A 371 3.78 30.39 -7.39
C GLU A 371 5.19 30.52 -6.82
N VAL A 372 5.87 31.64 -7.11
CA VAL A 372 7.17 31.95 -6.51
C VAL A 372 7.04 32.15 -5.00
N LEU A 373 6.10 32.99 -4.57
CA LEU A 373 5.86 33.23 -3.14
C LEU A 373 5.45 31.96 -2.41
N ASP A 374 4.62 31.11 -3.02
CA ASP A 374 4.20 29.81 -2.48
C ASP A 374 5.36 28.87 -2.12
N ILE A 375 6.48 28.98 -2.85
CA ILE A 375 7.72 28.23 -2.57
C ILE A 375 8.56 28.97 -1.54
N LEU A 376 8.76 30.28 -1.71
CA LEU A 376 9.61 31.09 -0.82
C LEU A 376 9.09 31.19 0.61
N THR A 377 7.77 31.12 0.81
CA THR A 377 7.13 31.14 2.14
C THR A 377 6.85 29.74 2.68
N HIS A 378 7.26 28.69 1.96
CA HIS A 378 7.07 27.33 2.41
C HIS A 378 7.93 27.06 3.66
N PRO A 379 7.43 26.38 4.73
CA PRO A 379 8.17 26.19 5.98
C PRO A 379 9.55 25.52 5.82
N LEU A 380 9.69 24.63 4.84
CA LEU A 380 10.97 23.96 4.54
C LEU A 380 11.96 24.85 3.76
N VAL A 381 11.51 25.96 3.17
CA VAL A 381 12.30 26.79 2.25
C VAL A 381 12.61 28.15 2.86
N GLU A 382 11.62 28.79 3.48
CA GLU A 382 11.70 30.15 4.01
C GLU A 382 12.93 30.40 4.90
N PRO A 383 13.29 29.49 5.83
CA PRO A 383 14.45 29.71 6.71
C PRO A 383 15.80 29.70 5.97
N TYR A 384 15.88 29.08 4.79
CA TYR A 384 17.14 28.76 4.11
C TYR A 384 17.31 29.43 2.74
N ALA A 385 16.23 30.00 2.18
CA ALA A 385 16.24 30.61 0.86
C ALA A 385 16.81 32.04 0.81
N ASP A 386 16.94 32.71 1.97
CA ASP A 386 17.37 34.12 2.09
C ASP A 386 16.65 35.09 1.13
N ALA A 387 15.34 34.89 0.94
CA ALA A 387 14.58 35.58 -0.11
C ALA A 387 13.77 36.80 0.39
N LYS A 388 14.06 37.32 1.60
CA LYS A 388 13.26 38.40 2.23
C LYS A 388 13.15 39.65 1.35
N ARG A 389 14.27 40.08 0.78
CA ARG A 389 14.32 41.23 -0.15
C ARG A 389 13.47 40.98 -1.40
N LEU A 390 13.60 39.79 -1.99
CA LEU A 390 12.85 39.39 -3.18
C LEU A 390 11.33 39.42 -2.92
N VAL A 391 10.89 38.83 -1.81
CA VAL A 391 9.48 38.84 -1.39
C VAL A 391 8.96 40.27 -1.21
N GLN A 392 9.74 41.14 -0.55
CA GLN A 392 9.37 42.56 -0.37
C GLN A 392 9.23 43.30 -1.70
N VAL A 393 10.18 43.13 -2.62
CA VAL A 393 10.17 43.80 -3.94
C VAL A 393 8.99 43.33 -4.79
N ILE A 394 8.67 42.03 -4.78
CA ILE A 394 7.51 41.48 -5.49
C ILE A 394 6.22 42.13 -4.99
N ASN A 395 6.05 42.20 -3.67
CA ASN A 395 4.83 42.73 -3.05
C ASN A 395 4.69 44.25 -3.20
N GLN A 396 5.76 45.01 -2.97
CA GLN A 396 5.72 46.48 -3.04
C GLN A 396 5.49 47.01 -4.45
N ASN A 397 6.05 46.33 -5.46
CA ASN A 397 5.94 46.72 -6.86
C ASN A 397 4.76 46.07 -7.59
N ASN A 398 3.90 45.31 -6.89
CA ASN A 398 2.75 44.59 -7.46
C ASN A 398 3.12 43.76 -8.72
N ILE A 399 4.27 43.07 -8.68
CA ILE A 399 4.76 42.32 -9.83
C ILE A 399 3.88 41.08 -10.01
N THR A 400 3.21 40.96 -11.16
CA THR A 400 2.31 39.83 -11.45
C THR A 400 3.03 38.69 -12.17
N PHE A 401 3.73 39.00 -13.26
CA PHE A 401 4.50 38.03 -14.05
C PHE A 401 5.87 38.61 -14.35
N PHE A 402 6.92 37.80 -14.28
CA PHE A 402 8.29 38.23 -14.53
C PHE A 402 9.15 37.06 -15.02
N SER A 403 10.23 37.38 -15.74
CA SER A 403 11.15 36.35 -16.25
C SER A 403 12.01 35.79 -15.13
N LEU A 404 12.55 34.58 -15.35
CA LEU A 404 13.54 34.00 -14.44
C LEU A 404 14.79 34.89 -14.31
N SER A 405 15.21 35.56 -15.38
CA SER A 405 16.32 36.53 -15.31
C SER A 405 16.03 37.66 -14.32
N LYS A 406 14.78 38.16 -14.30
CA LYS A 406 14.36 39.20 -13.37
C LYS A 406 14.29 38.70 -11.92
N LEU A 407 13.93 37.42 -11.71
CA LEU A 407 13.99 36.79 -10.38
C LEU A 407 15.41 36.89 -9.79
N PHE A 408 16.40 36.46 -10.54
CA PHE A 408 17.80 36.47 -10.11
C PHE A 408 18.36 37.89 -9.99
N GLU A 409 17.97 38.82 -10.87
CA GLU A 409 18.32 40.24 -10.77
C GLU A 409 17.81 40.87 -9.46
N ILE A 410 16.56 40.59 -9.09
CA ILE A 410 15.97 41.12 -7.85
C ILE A 410 16.60 40.47 -6.61
N HIS A 411 16.89 39.17 -6.67
CA HIS A 411 17.53 38.45 -5.57
C HIS A 411 18.98 38.93 -5.33
N GLY A 412 19.74 39.18 -6.39
CA GLY A 412 21.15 39.59 -6.32
C GLY A 412 22.09 38.40 -6.29
N GLU A 413 22.46 37.94 -5.09
CA GLU A 413 23.42 36.84 -4.89
C GLU A 413 22.70 35.56 -4.42
N PRO A 414 22.17 34.72 -5.33
CA PRO A 414 21.44 33.51 -4.96
C PRO A 414 22.39 32.44 -4.39
N SER A 415 22.00 31.84 -3.27
CA SER A 415 22.67 30.67 -2.70
C SER A 415 22.55 29.44 -3.63
N ALA A 416 23.37 28.42 -3.40
CA ALA A 416 23.27 27.15 -4.12
C ALA A 416 21.87 26.53 -3.96
N PHE A 417 21.30 26.58 -2.75
CA PHE A 417 19.95 26.10 -2.49
C PHE A 417 18.89 26.90 -3.26
N PHE A 418 19.00 28.23 -3.31
CA PHE A 418 18.07 29.05 -4.10
C PHE A 418 18.13 28.70 -5.60
N ARG A 419 19.33 28.46 -6.14
CA ARG A 419 19.50 28.03 -7.54
C ARG A 419 18.85 26.67 -7.79
N LEU A 420 19.01 25.70 -6.88
CA LEU A 420 18.34 24.41 -6.98
C LEU A 420 16.81 24.55 -7.11
N LEU A 421 16.21 25.52 -6.40
CA LEU A 421 14.76 25.74 -6.41
C LEU A 421 14.23 26.42 -7.67
N PHE A 422 15.02 27.25 -8.35
CA PHE A 422 14.51 28.17 -9.39
C PHE A 422 15.20 28.06 -10.75
N ASP A 423 16.33 27.38 -10.86
CA ASP A 423 16.94 27.12 -12.16
C ASP A 423 15.96 26.37 -13.07
N ARG A 424 16.10 26.55 -14.39
CA ARG A 424 15.14 26.08 -15.40
C ARG A 424 15.04 24.54 -15.42
N TRP A 425 13.85 24.06 -15.76
CA TRP A 425 13.55 22.64 -16.03
C TRP A 425 13.44 22.38 -17.54
N ASP A 426 14.42 22.84 -18.30
CA ASP A 426 14.54 22.60 -19.75
C ASP A 426 15.55 21.49 -20.08
N VAL A 427 15.93 20.71 -19.08
CA VAL A 427 16.76 19.51 -19.18
C VAL A 427 15.89 18.25 -19.22
N ASP A 428 16.48 17.10 -19.54
CA ASP A 428 15.76 15.82 -19.55
C ASP A 428 15.17 15.47 -18.16
N ALA A 429 14.20 14.56 -18.15
CA ALA A 429 13.51 14.17 -16.93
C ALA A 429 14.46 13.62 -15.85
N GLY A 430 15.53 12.92 -16.23
CA GLY A 430 16.53 12.39 -15.29
C GLY A 430 17.30 13.52 -14.59
N ALA A 431 17.69 14.56 -15.32
CA ALA A 431 18.32 15.74 -14.74
C ALA A 431 17.38 16.50 -13.78
N ILE A 432 16.08 16.58 -14.09
CA ILE A 432 15.09 17.17 -13.19
C ILE A 432 14.96 16.34 -11.91
N LEU A 433 14.85 15.01 -12.02
CA LEU A 433 14.75 14.10 -10.88
C LEU A 433 16.00 14.17 -9.98
N ASN A 434 17.19 14.22 -10.58
CA ASN A 434 18.45 14.43 -9.84
C ASN A 434 18.43 15.76 -9.08
N ARG A 435 17.97 16.85 -9.70
CA ARG A 435 17.83 18.14 -9.01
C ARG A 435 16.84 18.06 -7.84
N LEU A 436 15.70 17.40 -8.00
CA LEU A 436 14.76 17.20 -6.89
C LEU A 436 15.39 16.39 -5.74
N SER A 437 16.21 15.39 -6.08
CA SER A 437 17.00 14.62 -5.11
C SER A 437 17.99 15.53 -4.35
N GLU A 438 18.72 16.40 -5.06
CA GLU A 438 19.63 17.39 -4.47
C GLU A 438 18.91 18.39 -3.56
N ILE A 439 17.71 18.87 -3.94
CA ILE A 439 16.87 19.72 -3.08
C ILE A 439 16.56 19.00 -1.77
N ILE A 440 16.15 17.73 -1.84
CA ILE A 440 15.81 16.94 -0.65
C ILE A 440 17.04 16.71 0.24
N LEU A 441 18.21 16.45 -0.35
CA LEU A 441 19.46 16.30 0.39
C LEU A 441 19.91 17.61 1.04
N ALA A 442 19.78 18.74 0.35
CA ALA A 442 20.06 20.06 0.90
C ALA A 442 19.14 20.35 2.10
N LEU A 443 17.83 20.13 1.95
CA LEU A 443 16.86 20.28 3.04
C LEU A 443 17.22 19.41 4.24
N LYS A 444 17.55 18.13 4.01
CA LYS A 444 17.98 17.21 5.07
C LYS A 444 19.20 17.74 5.83
N SER A 445 20.15 18.39 5.13
CA SER A 445 21.38 18.92 5.74
C SER A 445 21.13 20.11 6.68
N PHE A 446 20.02 20.83 6.48
CA PHE A 446 19.66 21.96 7.34
C PHE A 446 18.96 21.55 8.65
N LEU A 447 18.43 20.32 8.71
CA LEU A 447 17.65 19.83 9.85
C LEU A 447 18.54 19.21 10.93
N SER A 448 18.25 19.50 12.19
CA SER A 448 18.94 18.91 13.35
C SER A 448 18.64 17.42 13.50
N THR A 449 19.55 16.69 14.15
CA THR A 449 19.35 15.27 14.48
C THR A 449 18.87 15.06 15.90
N ASP A 450 18.85 16.11 16.70
CA ASP A 450 18.48 16.05 18.13
C ASP A 450 17.05 16.50 18.36
N ASP A 451 16.54 17.42 17.53
CA ASP A 451 15.17 17.91 17.59
C ASP A 451 14.14 16.90 17.07
N SER A 452 13.01 16.76 17.76
CA SER A 452 11.96 15.79 17.42
C SER A 452 11.16 16.17 16.18
N GLU A 453 10.91 17.45 15.93
CA GLU A 453 10.18 17.92 14.75
C GLU A 453 11.03 17.75 13.49
N ASP A 454 12.33 18.02 13.61
CA ASP A 454 13.29 17.81 12.53
C ASP A 454 13.45 16.33 12.17
N LYS A 455 13.39 15.41 13.15
CA LYS A 455 13.39 13.96 12.89
C LYS A 455 12.19 13.53 12.04
N ILE A 456 11.00 14.07 12.34
CA ILE A 456 9.79 13.78 11.56
C ILE A 456 9.94 14.32 10.14
N THR A 457 10.45 15.54 10.00
CA THR A 457 10.67 16.15 8.69
C THR A 457 11.72 15.39 7.88
N LYS A 458 12.79 14.88 8.51
CA LYS A 458 13.75 13.96 7.86
C LYS A 458 13.09 12.67 7.38
N ALA A 459 12.16 12.10 8.13
CA ALA A 459 11.40 10.92 7.69
C ALA A 459 10.53 11.23 6.46
N PHE A 460 9.89 12.40 6.44
CA PHE A 460 9.12 12.88 5.28
C PHE A 460 9.98 13.11 4.05
N LEU A 461 11.16 13.71 4.20
CA LEU A 461 12.13 13.88 3.13
C LEU A 461 12.62 12.52 2.60
N TYR A 462 12.94 11.60 3.50
CA TYR A 462 13.40 10.26 3.14
C TYR A 462 12.36 9.46 2.35
N SER A 463 11.07 9.55 2.69
CA SER A 463 10.03 8.84 1.94
C SER A 463 9.97 9.29 0.48
N ILE A 464 10.13 10.59 0.22
CA ILE A 464 10.10 11.17 -1.13
C ILE A 464 11.39 10.86 -1.88
N PHE A 465 12.54 10.95 -1.20
CA PHE A 465 13.84 10.57 -1.76
C PHE A 465 13.83 9.14 -2.31
N ASN A 466 13.25 8.19 -1.58
CA ASN A 466 13.12 6.80 -2.04
C ASN A 466 12.25 6.68 -3.30
N VAL A 467 11.21 7.50 -3.44
CA VAL A 467 10.37 7.50 -4.65
C VAL A 467 11.13 8.09 -5.83
N ILE A 468 11.83 9.23 -5.64
CA ILE A 468 12.60 9.87 -6.71
C ILE A 468 13.74 8.95 -7.18
N ASN A 469 14.47 8.31 -6.28
CA ASN A 469 15.53 7.38 -6.66
C ASN A 469 15.04 6.10 -7.32
N LYS A 470 13.76 5.74 -7.18
CA LYS A 470 13.16 4.66 -7.97
C LYS A 470 12.86 5.08 -9.41
N LEU A 471 12.71 6.39 -9.66
CA LEU A 471 12.40 6.96 -10.97
C LEU A 471 13.66 7.35 -11.75
N ILE A 472 14.78 7.59 -11.05
CA ILE A 472 16.12 7.75 -11.63
C ILE A 472 16.66 6.37 -11.97
#